data_AF-A0AAW8MIT3-F1
#
_entry.id   AF-A0AAW8MIT3-F1
#
_cell.length_a   1.000
_cell.length_b   1.000
_cell.length_c   1.000
_cell.angle_alpha   90.00
_cell.angle_beta   90.00
_cell.angle_gamma   90.00
#
_symmetry.space_group_name_H-M   'P 1'
#
loop_
_entity.id
_entity.type
_entity.pdbx_description
1 polymer ?
#
loop_
_entity_poly.entity_id
_entity_poly.type
_entity_poly.pdbx_seq_one_letter_code
_entity_poly.pdbx_strand_id
1 'polypeptide(L)'
;MSRDHEGPELRPRVFITSLIQPGDVVLTTTPERLSQAIRKITGADISHAMICVGQSSVIDSTSDGVHARNLDRIFLEPGCSGYVLRPVKPLTTDQLLAVISFARAAVGTRYTKAGAAKSVLAGFVAGRRQFCSRLVAQAYRSAGIDLVSEADFCHPGELQKSTALVEVPDVLRNLNAGEEAYWREDLDNVQIMRDATNVLLREARKLSSEIESLNDINAYLMEHEEGDAHLVQALQTSRYLGLWHEEFERNSWQYHVALMEGHNASEEHKRKYCEELLADQKLGQNRFVLNHGRYVGLNAEHPRKYFALQVELYDLLASFHARRIKAATTWLERRGLLEPVPLKLLCPHSSEWFASLRDWNPKQAAMTEAAVTAAGTSDVCSICADAPARDYAFVSPPAAGPGTIRLCDDCLDIQSIDNPLEPF
;
A
#
# COMPACT_ATOMS: atom_id res chain seq x y z
N MET A 1 50.62 27.88 14.92
CA MET A 1 49.19 27.74 15.25
C MET A 1 48.42 27.92 13.95
N SER A 2 48.24 26.83 13.19
CA SER A 2 47.36 26.84 12.02
C SER A 2 45.95 26.72 12.56
N ARG A 3 45.11 27.73 12.33
CA ARG A 3 43.66 27.58 12.53
C ARG A 3 43.16 26.85 11.29
N ASP A 4 42.99 25.54 11.41
CA ASP A 4 42.18 24.79 10.47
C ASP A 4 40.76 25.35 10.57
N HIS A 5 40.37 26.13 9.56
CA HIS A 5 38.96 26.35 9.27
C HIS A 5 38.41 25.05 8.70
N GLU A 6 38.11 24.10 9.60
CA GLU A 6 37.17 23.04 9.30
C GLU A 6 35.83 23.72 8.98
N GLY A 7 35.51 23.79 7.69
CA GLY A 7 34.15 24.10 7.26
C GLY A 7 33.16 23.12 7.91
N PRO A 8 31.86 23.46 7.98
CA PRO A 8 30.89 22.57 8.59
C PRO A 8 30.97 21.20 7.91
N GLU A 9 31.36 20.20 8.68
CA GLU A 9 31.46 18.81 8.26
C GLU A 9 30.14 18.42 7.59
N LEU A 10 30.18 18.16 6.27
CA LEU A 10 28.99 17.78 5.54
C LEU A 10 28.61 16.37 5.98
N ARG A 11 27.56 16.26 6.78
CA ARG A 11 27.05 15.00 7.31
C ARG A 11 25.94 14.44 6.43
N PRO A 12 25.75 13.11 6.41
CA PRO A 12 24.58 12.52 5.80
C PRO A 12 23.29 13.06 6.44
N ARG A 13 22.24 13.16 5.63
CA ARG A 13 20.92 13.66 6.06
C ARG A 13 19.85 12.61 5.86
N VAL A 14 18.82 12.66 6.67
CA VAL A 14 17.61 11.82 6.55
C VAL A 14 16.35 12.67 6.58
N PHE A 15 15.28 12.12 6.04
CA PHE A 15 13.97 12.74 6.08
C PHE A 15 13.35 12.65 7.48
N ILE A 16 12.69 13.73 7.90
CA ILE A 16 11.83 13.76 9.08
C ILE A 16 10.45 13.26 8.64
N THR A 17 10.26 11.95 8.68
CA THR A 17 9.08 11.27 8.10
C THR A 17 7.74 11.64 8.75
N SER A 18 7.74 12.23 9.94
CA SER A 18 6.53 12.78 10.58
C SER A 18 6.01 14.08 9.93
N LEU A 19 6.80 14.74 9.08
CA LEU A 19 6.38 15.94 8.34
C LEU A 19 5.84 15.62 6.94
N ILE A 20 5.98 14.36 6.52
CA ILE A 20 5.73 13.91 5.15
C ILE A 20 4.42 13.13 5.13
N GLN A 21 3.53 13.50 4.23
CA GLN A 21 2.18 12.98 4.17
C GLN A 21 1.95 12.19 2.88
N PRO A 22 1.01 11.24 2.86
CA PRO A 22 0.59 10.60 1.62
C PRO A 22 0.19 11.64 0.57
N GLY A 23 0.64 11.42 -0.67
CA GLY A 23 0.53 12.37 -1.77
C GLY A 23 1.80 13.20 -1.96
N ASP A 24 2.58 13.50 -0.92
CA ASP A 24 3.78 14.32 -1.08
C ASP A 24 4.77 13.72 -2.09
N VAL A 25 5.37 14.58 -2.90
CA VAL A 25 6.42 14.23 -3.86
C VAL A 25 7.77 14.40 -3.19
N VAL A 26 8.53 13.32 -3.08
CA VAL A 26 9.87 13.33 -2.51
C VAL A 26 10.89 13.36 -3.64
N LEU A 27 11.73 14.39 -3.68
CA LEU A 27 12.80 14.54 -4.66
C LEU A 27 14.15 14.33 -4.00
N THR A 28 15.04 13.62 -4.67
CA THR A 28 16.39 13.35 -4.16
C THR A 28 17.43 13.39 -5.26
N THR A 29 18.68 13.39 -4.83
CA THR A 29 19.82 13.13 -5.69
C THR A 29 20.78 12.15 -5.03
N THR A 30 21.62 11.50 -5.84
CA THR A 30 22.66 10.59 -5.38
C THR A 30 24.03 10.99 -5.95
N PRO A 31 25.15 10.49 -5.40
CA PRO A 31 26.47 10.73 -5.96
C PRO A 31 26.73 9.95 -7.26
N GLU A 32 25.83 9.05 -7.66
CA GLU A 32 26.02 8.18 -8.83
C GLU A 32 26.12 8.95 -10.15
N ARG A 33 26.84 8.37 -11.12
CA ARG A 33 27.08 8.98 -12.44
C ARG A 33 25.79 9.30 -13.20
N LEU A 34 24.79 8.42 -13.12
CA LEU A 34 23.50 8.65 -13.77
C LEU A 34 22.79 9.87 -13.16
N SER A 35 22.80 9.98 -11.84
CA SER A 35 22.25 11.12 -11.12
C SER A 35 22.94 12.43 -11.53
N GLN A 36 24.28 12.44 -11.58
CA GLN A 36 25.06 13.59 -12.06
C GLN A 36 24.70 14.00 -13.49
N ALA A 37 24.52 13.03 -14.40
CA ALA A 37 24.14 13.30 -15.78
C ALA A 37 22.75 13.93 -15.88
N ILE A 38 21.76 13.42 -15.14
CA ILE A 38 20.40 13.99 -15.10
C ILE A 38 20.43 15.43 -14.59
N ARG A 39 21.12 15.70 -13.48
CA ARG A 39 21.25 17.06 -12.93
C ARG A 39 21.86 18.04 -13.94
N LYS A 40 22.93 17.61 -14.63
CA LYS A 40 23.58 18.43 -15.66
C LYS A 40 22.66 18.74 -16.84
N ILE A 41 21.90 17.75 -17.33
CA ILE A 41 21.01 17.93 -18.49
C ILE A 41 19.80 18.78 -18.13
N THR A 42 19.22 18.57 -16.95
CA THR A 42 18.01 19.26 -16.50
C THR A 42 18.28 20.64 -15.89
N GLY A 43 19.54 20.94 -15.56
CA GLY A 43 19.91 22.14 -14.83
C GLY A 43 19.32 22.22 -13.41
N ALA A 44 18.87 21.09 -12.86
CA ALA A 44 18.34 20.96 -11.51
C ALA A 44 19.36 20.26 -10.60
N ASP A 45 19.30 20.51 -9.30
CA ASP A 45 20.16 19.86 -8.30
C ASP A 45 19.61 18.50 -7.82
N ILE A 46 18.50 18.06 -8.40
CA ILE A 46 17.83 16.78 -8.16
C ILE A 46 17.78 15.90 -9.41
N SER A 47 17.72 14.59 -9.21
CA SER A 47 17.75 13.60 -10.29
C SER A 47 16.70 12.51 -10.18
N HIS A 48 15.98 12.45 -9.05
CA HIS A 48 15.06 11.37 -8.76
C HIS A 48 13.80 11.90 -8.11
N ALA A 49 12.68 11.21 -8.36
CA ALA A 49 11.36 11.57 -7.87
C ALA A 49 10.64 10.32 -7.36
N MET A 50 9.94 10.47 -6.25
CA MET A 50 9.18 9.43 -5.58
C MET A 50 7.86 10.04 -5.09
N ILE A 51 6.86 9.21 -4.86
CA ILE A 51 5.59 9.64 -4.29
C ILE A 51 5.32 8.92 -2.97
N CYS A 52 4.97 9.68 -1.94
CA CYS A 52 4.56 9.15 -0.64
C CYS A 52 3.16 8.51 -0.74
N VAL A 53 3.02 7.26 -0.33
CA VAL A 53 1.79 6.46 -0.45
C VAL A 53 1.28 5.92 0.90
N GLY A 54 1.90 6.36 2.00
CA GLY A 54 1.64 5.93 3.36
C GLY A 54 2.77 6.38 4.27
N GLN A 55 2.63 6.18 5.58
CA GLN A 55 3.67 6.57 6.54
C GLN A 55 5.01 5.93 6.19
N SER A 56 6.05 6.76 6.04
CA SER A 56 7.40 6.35 5.63
C SER A 56 7.46 5.47 4.38
N SER A 57 6.41 5.42 3.56
CA SER A 57 6.33 4.55 2.39
C SER A 57 6.24 5.38 1.14
N VAL A 58 7.27 5.29 0.30
CA VAL A 58 7.30 5.95 -1.00
C VAL A 58 7.33 4.91 -2.12
N ILE A 59 6.79 5.25 -3.29
CA ILE A 59 6.93 4.45 -4.50
C ILE A 59 7.76 5.24 -5.52
N ASP A 60 8.68 4.56 -6.17
CA ASP A 60 9.51 5.12 -7.21
C ASP A 60 9.72 4.15 -8.37
N SER A 61 10.46 4.59 -9.39
CA SER A 61 10.88 3.74 -10.51
C SER A 61 12.38 3.87 -10.73
N THR A 62 13.11 2.78 -10.51
CA THR A 62 14.58 2.67 -10.70
C THR A 62 14.91 1.49 -11.60
N SER A 63 16.18 1.13 -11.78
CA SER A 63 16.58 -0.06 -12.56
C SER A 63 15.87 -1.35 -12.16
N ASP A 64 15.38 -1.45 -10.93
CA ASP A 64 14.68 -2.63 -10.41
C ASP A 64 13.19 -2.67 -10.79
N GLY A 65 12.71 -1.64 -11.51
CA GLY A 65 11.31 -1.41 -11.82
C GLY A 65 10.64 -0.46 -10.83
N VAL A 66 9.31 -0.40 -10.89
CA VAL A 66 8.50 0.37 -9.94
C VAL A 66 8.34 -0.41 -8.64
N HIS A 67 8.73 0.17 -7.51
CA HIS A 67 8.69 -0.50 -6.21
C HIS A 67 8.43 0.47 -5.06
N ALA A 68 7.93 -0.07 -3.95
CA ALA A 68 7.87 0.66 -2.69
C ALA A 68 9.26 0.70 -2.02
N ARG A 69 9.52 1.76 -1.26
CA ARG A 69 10.71 1.95 -0.41
C ARG A 69 10.30 2.48 0.95
N ASN A 70 11.14 2.21 1.94
CA ASN A 70 11.04 2.84 3.24
C ASN A 70 11.81 4.18 3.23
N LEU A 71 11.10 5.29 3.39
CA LEU A 71 11.64 6.63 3.42
C LEU A 71 12.60 6.86 4.59
N ASP A 72 12.36 6.19 5.73
CA ASP A 72 13.28 6.26 6.88
C ASP A 72 14.67 5.69 6.51
N ARG A 73 14.75 4.79 5.52
CA ARG A 73 16.01 4.20 5.04
C ARG A 73 16.71 5.01 3.94
N ILE A 74 16.11 6.10 3.49
CA ILE A 74 16.71 6.94 2.43
C ILE A 74 17.63 7.96 3.09
N PHE A 75 18.93 7.68 3.08
CA PHE A 75 19.97 8.62 3.47
C PHE A 75 20.45 9.43 2.26
N LEU A 76 20.68 10.71 2.48
CA LEU A 76 21.27 11.62 1.51
C LEU A 76 22.74 11.79 1.87
N GLU A 77 23.61 11.28 1.01
CA GLU A 77 25.07 11.43 1.18
C GLU A 77 25.46 12.92 1.19
N PRO A 78 26.59 13.28 1.83
CA PRO A 78 27.11 14.65 1.83
C PRO A 78 27.11 15.29 0.42
N GLY A 79 26.52 16.48 0.31
CA GLY A 79 26.38 17.19 -0.96
C GLY A 79 25.18 16.77 -1.84
N CYS A 80 24.38 15.79 -1.40
CA CYS A 80 23.13 15.44 -2.07
C CYS A 80 21.96 16.27 -1.54
N SER A 81 21.17 16.86 -2.43
CA SER A 81 19.91 17.54 -2.15
C SER A 81 18.74 16.57 -1.94
N GLY A 82 17.77 17.02 -1.14
CA GLY A 82 16.50 16.36 -0.93
C GLY A 82 15.42 17.39 -0.64
N TYR A 83 14.23 17.17 -1.22
CA TYR A 83 13.08 18.06 -1.09
C TYR A 83 11.81 17.23 -0.92
N VAL A 84 10.83 17.81 -0.24
CA VAL A 84 9.47 17.28 -0.18
C VAL A 84 8.55 18.38 -0.69
N LEU A 85 7.72 18.05 -1.66
CA LEU A 85 6.81 18.97 -2.31
C LEU A 85 5.38 18.49 -2.14
N ARG A 86 4.49 19.40 -1.76
CA ARG A 86 3.07 19.14 -1.52
C ARG A 86 2.20 19.90 -2.52
N PRO A 87 1.07 19.35 -2.99
CA PRO A 87 0.12 20.09 -3.80
C PRO A 87 -0.31 21.40 -3.12
N VAL A 88 -0.23 22.51 -3.86
CA VAL A 88 -0.68 23.83 -3.38
C VAL A 88 -2.17 23.82 -3.08
N LYS A 89 -2.95 23.15 -3.93
CA LYS A 89 -4.36 22.87 -3.68
C LYS A 89 -4.46 21.51 -2.97
N PRO A 90 -5.01 21.45 -1.74
CA PRO A 90 -5.22 20.18 -1.05
C PRO A 90 -6.02 19.20 -1.92
N LEU A 91 -5.57 17.94 -1.94
CA LEU A 91 -6.28 16.87 -2.63
C LEU A 91 -7.56 16.53 -1.88
N THR A 92 -8.63 16.25 -2.62
CA THR A 92 -9.77 15.52 -2.04
C THR A 92 -9.34 14.09 -1.69
N THR A 93 -10.08 13.44 -0.79
CA THR A 93 -9.81 12.03 -0.42
C THR A 93 -9.80 11.12 -1.65
N ASP A 94 -10.77 11.28 -2.56
CA ASP A 94 -10.86 10.46 -3.78
C ASP A 94 -9.66 10.69 -4.71
N GLN A 95 -9.22 11.94 -4.85
CA GLN A 95 -8.02 12.25 -5.62
C GLN A 95 -6.77 11.62 -5.00
N LEU A 96 -6.57 11.76 -3.69
CA LEU A 96 -5.44 11.16 -2.99
C LEU A 96 -5.43 9.63 -3.16
N LEU A 97 -6.59 8.98 -2.99
CA LEU A 97 -6.74 7.55 -3.18
C LEU A 97 -6.48 7.12 -4.62
N ALA A 98 -6.94 7.88 -5.62
CA ALA A 98 -6.66 7.62 -7.03
C ALA A 98 -5.15 7.69 -7.33
N VAL A 99 -4.47 8.73 -6.85
CA VAL A 99 -3.01 8.90 -6.98
C VAL A 99 -2.26 7.72 -6.36
N ILE A 100 -2.60 7.36 -5.13
CA ILE A 100 -1.97 6.24 -4.40
C ILE A 100 -2.26 4.90 -5.10
N SER A 101 -3.50 4.69 -5.55
CA SER A 101 -3.92 3.48 -6.25
C SER A 101 -3.14 3.29 -7.55
N PHE A 102 -2.97 4.36 -8.33
CA PHE A 102 -2.17 4.33 -9.55
C PHE A 102 -0.71 3.91 -9.26
N ALA A 103 -0.06 4.57 -8.29
CA ALA A 103 1.33 4.28 -7.94
C ALA A 103 1.51 2.81 -7.49
N ARG A 104 0.57 2.29 -6.69
CA ARG A 104 0.56 0.89 -6.25
C ARG A 104 0.29 -0.09 -7.39
N ALA A 105 -0.63 0.25 -8.29
CA ALA A 105 -0.96 -0.58 -9.45
C ALA A 105 0.20 -0.72 -10.45
N ALA A 106 1.11 0.26 -10.47
CA ALA A 106 2.32 0.24 -11.30
C ALA A 106 3.45 -0.63 -10.72
N VAL A 107 3.34 -1.13 -9.49
CA VAL A 107 4.41 -1.96 -8.87
C VAL A 107 4.77 -3.15 -9.76
N GLY A 108 6.07 -3.29 -10.01
CA GLY A 108 6.64 -4.30 -10.89
C GLY A 108 6.98 -3.80 -12.30
N THR A 109 6.33 -2.73 -12.77
CA THR A 109 6.54 -2.19 -14.13
C THR A 109 8.01 -1.90 -14.40
N ARG A 110 8.54 -2.37 -15.53
CA ARG A 110 9.96 -2.23 -15.84
C ARG A 110 10.35 -0.77 -16.06
N TYR A 111 11.59 -0.47 -15.71
CA TYR A 111 12.17 0.83 -15.95
C TYR A 111 12.65 1.00 -17.40
N THR A 112 12.58 2.22 -17.91
CA THR A 112 13.11 2.58 -19.24
C THR A 112 14.18 3.65 -19.16
N LYS A 113 15.45 3.23 -19.32
CA LYS A 113 16.59 4.16 -19.45
C LYS A 113 16.44 5.10 -20.64
N ALA A 114 15.99 4.56 -21.79
CA ALA A 114 15.79 5.35 -22.99
C ALA A 114 14.67 6.39 -22.80
N GLY A 115 13.58 6.03 -22.11
CA GLY A 115 12.53 6.98 -21.75
C GLY A 115 13.01 8.05 -20.79
N ALA A 116 13.76 7.66 -19.73
CA ALA A 116 14.32 8.60 -18.76
C ALA A 116 15.31 9.59 -19.38
N ALA A 117 16.15 9.15 -20.33
CA ALA A 117 17.06 10.04 -21.04
C ALA A 117 16.35 10.97 -22.05
N LYS A 118 15.24 10.49 -22.64
CA LYS A 118 14.44 11.23 -23.62
C LYS A 118 13.34 12.07 -23.00
N SER A 119 13.12 12.03 -21.69
CA SER A 119 12.09 12.86 -21.04
C SER A 119 12.33 14.36 -21.24
N VAL A 120 13.55 14.75 -21.57
CA VAL A 120 13.94 16.13 -21.93
C VAL A 120 13.72 16.47 -23.41
N LEU A 121 13.23 15.53 -24.23
CA LEU A 121 13.00 15.67 -25.67
C LEU A 121 11.51 15.42 -26.01
N ALA A 122 10.84 16.41 -26.58
CA ALA A 122 9.44 16.31 -26.99
C ALA A 122 9.23 15.34 -28.18
N GLY A 123 8.05 14.74 -28.27
CA GLY A 123 7.57 14.06 -29.49
C GLY A 123 7.77 12.54 -29.59
N PHE A 124 8.00 11.83 -28.47
CA PHE A 124 8.05 10.36 -28.47
C PHE A 124 6.68 9.75 -28.10
N VAL A 125 6.42 8.52 -28.55
CA VAL A 125 5.28 7.73 -28.07
C VAL A 125 5.65 7.08 -26.74
N ALA A 126 4.84 7.31 -25.72
CA ALA A 126 5.06 6.72 -24.41
C ALA A 126 4.71 5.23 -24.42
N GLY A 127 5.70 4.37 -24.12
CA GLY A 127 5.43 2.97 -23.79
C GLY A 127 4.98 2.82 -22.33
N ARG A 128 4.50 1.62 -21.96
CA ARG A 128 4.01 1.28 -20.62
C ARG A 128 5.09 1.28 -19.52
N ARG A 129 6.37 1.25 -19.90
CA ARG A 129 7.51 1.27 -18.95
C ARG A 129 7.68 2.63 -18.28
N GLN A 130 8.20 2.60 -17.07
CA GLN A 130 8.24 3.76 -16.19
C GLN A 130 9.65 4.33 -16.00
N PHE A 131 9.69 5.58 -15.56
CA PHE A 131 10.83 6.19 -14.88
C PHE A 131 10.29 7.14 -13.81
N CYS A 132 11.18 7.56 -12.90
CA CYS A 132 10.81 8.17 -11.63
C CYS A 132 9.81 9.34 -11.75
N SER A 133 10.13 10.36 -12.55
CA SER A 133 9.27 11.54 -12.71
C SER A 133 7.97 11.25 -13.47
N ARG A 134 7.99 10.40 -14.51
CA ARG A 134 6.78 9.97 -15.22
C ARG A 134 5.80 9.28 -14.29
N LEU A 135 6.29 8.36 -13.45
CA LEU A 135 5.45 7.64 -12.51
C LEU A 135 4.67 8.61 -11.61
N VAL A 136 5.37 9.61 -11.03
CA VAL A 136 4.76 10.63 -10.18
C VAL A 136 3.76 11.47 -10.96
N ALA A 137 4.14 11.97 -12.14
CA ALA A 137 3.28 12.82 -12.95
C ALA A 137 2.02 12.09 -13.45
N GLN A 138 2.14 10.84 -13.89
CA GLN A 138 1.01 10.02 -14.30
C GLN A 138 0.09 9.65 -13.13
N ALA A 139 0.65 9.39 -11.94
CA ALA A 139 -0.15 9.14 -10.75
C ALA A 139 -1.09 10.32 -10.45
N TYR A 140 -0.56 11.54 -10.47
CA TYR A 140 -1.36 12.75 -10.31
C TYR A 140 -2.34 13.00 -11.47
N ARG A 141 -1.90 12.78 -12.72
CA ARG A 141 -2.77 12.89 -13.91
C ARG A 141 -3.97 11.95 -13.83
N SER A 142 -3.80 10.74 -13.28
CA SER A 142 -4.89 9.78 -13.09
C SER A 142 -6.01 10.28 -12.17
N ALA A 143 -5.70 11.25 -11.30
CA ALA A 143 -6.64 11.94 -10.43
C ALA A 143 -7.10 13.31 -10.99
N GLY A 144 -6.82 13.58 -12.28
CA GLY A 144 -7.16 14.84 -12.95
C GLY A 144 -6.30 16.04 -12.54
N ILE A 145 -5.08 15.80 -12.05
CA ILE A 145 -4.18 16.85 -11.57
C ILE A 145 -2.90 16.89 -12.40
N ASP A 146 -2.62 18.05 -12.97
CA ASP A 146 -1.46 18.26 -13.81
C ASP A 146 -0.34 18.91 -13.00
N LEU A 147 0.63 18.11 -12.56
CA LEU A 147 1.84 18.66 -11.90
C LEU A 147 2.83 19.26 -12.90
N VAL A 148 2.78 18.80 -14.15
CA VAL A 148 3.64 19.20 -15.26
C VAL A 148 2.80 19.20 -16.54
N SER A 149 3.26 19.89 -17.58
CA SER A 149 2.56 19.96 -18.87
C SER A 149 2.40 18.58 -19.51
N GLU A 150 3.49 17.80 -19.60
CA GLU A 150 3.53 16.49 -20.26
C GLU A 150 3.89 15.38 -19.26
N ALA A 151 2.90 14.67 -18.73
CA ALA A 151 3.11 13.64 -17.70
C ALA A 151 3.93 12.43 -18.18
N ASP A 152 3.94 12.18 -19.49
CA ASP A 152 4.70 11.09 -20.09
C ASP A 152 6.18 11.45 -20.34
N PHE A 153 6.49 12.74 -20.43
CA PHE A 153 7.82 13.24 -20.78
C PHE A 153 8.18 14.40 -19.87
N CYS A 154 8.44 14.07 -18.61
CA CYS A 154 8.89 15.04 -17.63
C CYS A 154 10.16 14.57 -16.92
N HIS A 155 10.94 15.50 -16.38
CA HIS A 155 12.08 15.20 -15.53
C HIS A 155 11.88 15.71 -14.09
N PRO A 156 12.63 15.20 -13.10
CA PRO A 156 12.45 15.62 -11.71
C PRO A 156 12.56 17.13 -11.50
N GLY A 157 13.44 17.82 -12.24
CA GLY A 157 13.57 19.29 -12.21
C GLY A 157 12.30 20.07 -12.60
N GLU A 158 11.41 19.50 -13.41
CA GLU A 158 10.11 20.13 -13.71
C GLU A 158 9.13 20.00 -12.54
N LEU A 159 9.14 18.87 -11.84
CA LEU A 159 8.38 18.72 -10.59
C LEU A 159 8.87 19.71 -9.54
N GLN A 160 10.20 19.87 -9.40
CA GLN A 160 10.80 20.85 -8.48
C GLN A 160 10.36 22.30 -8.75
N LYS A 161 10.16 22.65 -10.02
CA LYS A 161 9.76 24.00 -10.46
C LYS A 161 8.25 24.15 -10.68
N SER A 162 7.47 23.11 -10.40
CA SER A 162 6.04 23.11 -10.65
C SER A 162 5.33 24.14 -9.78
N THR A 163 4.51 24.99 -10.40
CA THR A 163 3.65 25.94 -9.67
C THR A 163 2.47 25.27 -8.98
N ALA A 164 2.22 23.98 -9.26
CA ALA A 164 1.19 23.19 -8.60
C ALA A 164 1.67 22.61 -7.26
N LEU A 165 2.97 22.72 -6.97
CA LEU A 165 3.62 22.18 -5.80
C LEU A 165 4.27 23.29 -4.96
N VAL A 166 4.30 23.10 -3.65
CA VAL A 166 5.01 23.96 -2.69
C VAL A 166 5.93 23.09 -1.83
N GLU A 167 7.12 23.62 -1.53
CA GLU A 167 8.08 22.92 -0.68
C GLU A 167 7.57 22.84 0.77
N VAL A 168 7.69 21.65 1.38
CA VAL A 168 7.46 21.44 2.80
C VAL A 168 8.77 21.75 3.53
N PRO A 169 8.81 22.74 4.44
CA PRO A 169 10.03 23.16 5.10
C PRO A 169 10.51 22.14 6.13
N ASP A 170 11.80 22.21 6.48
CA ASP A 170 12.43 21.51 7.60
C ASP A 170 12.30 19.97 7.57
N VAL A 171 12.15 19.39 6.38
CA VAL A 171 11.97 17.94 6.18
C VAL A 171 13.26 17.13 6.28
N LEU A 172 14.41 17.76 6.49
CA LEU A 172 15.71 17.08 6.58
C LEU A 172 16.40 17.36 7.92
N ARG A 173 17.04 16.34 8.48
CA ARG A 173 17.96 16.47 9.62
C ARG A 173 19.29 15.77 9.33
N ASN A 174 20.36 16.23 9.96
CA ASN A 174 21.65 15.54 9.94
C ASN A 174 21.59 14.27 10.80
N LEU A 175 22.25 13.21 10.36
CA LEU A 175 22.56 12.06 11.20
C LEU A 175 23.81 12.35 12.04
N ASN A 176 23.83 11.84 13.27
CA ASN A 176 25.07 11.74 14.03
C ASN A 176 25.82 10.43 13.67
N ALA A 177 27.11 10.36 14.01
CA ALA A 177 27.96 9.22 13.63
C ALA A 177 27.49 7.87 14.18
N GLY A 178 26.90 7.85 15.39
CA GLY A 178 26.36 6.63 16.00
C GLY A 178 25.08 6.17 15.31
N GLU A 179 24.19 7.11 14.97
CA GLU A 179 23.03 6.82 14.13
C GLU A 179 23.49 6.28 12.77
N GLU A 180 24.40 6.97 12.08
CA GLU A 180 24.85 6.57 10.75
C GLU A 180 25.36 5.13 10.70
N ALA A 181 26.20 4.73 11.67
CA ALA A 181 26.69 3.36 11.77
C ALA A 181 25.54 2.35 11.92
N TYR A 182 24.61 2.61 12.84
CA TYR A 182 23.42 1.77 13.04
C TYR A 182 22.57 1.67 11.76
N TRP A 183 22.32 2.78 11.08
CA TRP A 183 21.49 2.82 9.86
C TRP A 183 22.10 2.04 8.70
N ARG A 184 23.43 2.00 8.57
CA ARG A 184 24.12 1.27 7.49
C ARG A 184 24.20 -0.24 7.72
N GLU A 185 24.16 -0.68 8.97
CA GLU A 185 24.19 -2.12 9.33
C GLU A 185 22.79 -2.75 9.34
N ASP A 186 21.75 -1.95 9.55
CA ASP A 186 20.38 -2.44 9.70
C ASP A 186 19.74 -2.85 8.36
N LEU A 187 19.01 -3.98 8.39
CA LEU A 187 18.47 -4.64 7.19
C LEU A 187 17.28 -3.86 6.59
N ASP A 188 17.36 -3.57 5.29
CA ASP A 188 16.20 -3.08 4.52
C ASP A 188 15.29 -4.25 4.13
N ASN A 189 14.29 -4.52 4.97
CA ASN A 189 13.35 -5.62 4.75
C ASN A 189 12.42 -5.38 3.55
N VAL A 190 12.31 -4.14 3.07
CA VAL A 190 11.56 -3.86 1.83
C VAL A 190 12.32 -4.40 0.61
N GLN A 191 13.64 -4.56 0.70
CA GLN A 191 14.44 -5.19 -0.36
C GLN A 191 14.01 -6.63 -0.63
N ILE A 192 13.73 -7.43 0.41
CA ILE A 192 13.30 -8.83 0.25
C ILE A 192 11.99 -8.91 -0.52
N MET A 193 11.03 -8.02 -0.21
CA MET A 193 9.76 -7.91 -0.95
C MET A 193 9.98 -7.56 -2.43
N ARG A 194 10.89 -6.62 -2.72
CA ARG A 194 11.23 -6.21 -4.09
C ARG A 194 11.87 -7.35 -4.86
N ASP A 195 12.78 -8.08 -4.24
CA ASP A 195 13.49 -9.21 -4.84
C ASP A 195 12.52 -10.35 -5.17
N ALA A 196 11.67 -10.73 -4.23
CA ALA A 196 10.62 -11.74 -4.46
C ALA A 196 9.65 -11.32 -5.57
N THR A 197 9.19 -10.07 -5.56
CA THR A 197 8.32 -9.51 -6.61
C THR A 197 9.00 -9.58 -7.98
N ASN A 198 10.29 -9.26 -8.06
CA ASN A 198 11.06 -9.33 -9.30
C ASN A 198 11.33 -10.77 -9.76
N VAL A 199 11.51 -11.74 -8.85
CA VAL A 199 11.55 -13.17 -9.19
C VAL A 199 10.24 -13.61 -9.83
N LEU A 200 9.09 -13.31 -9.18
CA LEU A 200 7.77 -13.64 -9.70
C LEU A 200 7.53 -13.05 -11.10
N LEU A 201 7.81 -11.75 -11.28
CA LEU A 201 7.60 -11.07 -12.56
C LEU A 201 8.55 -11.58 -13.66
N ARG A 202 9.76 -12.02 -13.32
CA ARG A 202 10.65 -12.66 -14.30
C ARG A 202 10.05 -13.96 -14.83
N GLU A 203 9.46 -14.79 -13.96
CA GLU A 203 8.78 -16.01 -14.38
C GLU A 203 7.51 -15.72 -15.19
N ALA A 204 6.72 -14.72 -14.78
CA ALA A 204 5.55 -14.30 -15.53
C ALA A 204 5.89 -13.81 -16.94
N ARG A 205 6.99 -13.05 -17.08
CA ARG A 205 7.46 -12.52 -18.37
C ARG A 205 7.96 -13.58 -19.35
N LYS A 206 8.20 -14.82 -18.90
CA LYS A 206 8.46 -15.96 -19.79
C LYS A 206 7.20 -16.43 -20.50
N LEU A 207 6.03 -16.23 -19.89
CA LEU A 207 4.73 -16.53 -20.48
C LEU A 207 4.30 -15.44 -21.47
N SER A 208 4.49 -14.17 -21.10
CA SER A 208 4.22 -13.04 -21.99
C SER A 208 5.14 -11.86 -21.73
N SER A 209 5.78 -11.36 -22.79
CA SER A 209 6.68 -10.20 -22.71
C SER A 209 5.98 -8.89 -22.36
N GLU A 210 4.65 -8.84 -22.50
CA GLU A 210 3.81 -7.66 -22.25
C GLU A 210 3.48 -7.48 -20.76
N ILE A 211 3.76 -8.48 -19.91
CA ILE A 211 3.55 -8.38 -18.46
C ILE A 211 4.55 -7.38 -17.88
N GLU A 212 4.06 -6.21 -17.49
CA GLU A 212 4.85 -5.17 -16.85
C GLU A 212 4.66 -5.19 -15.33
N SER A 213 3.43 -5.21 -14.82
CA SER A 213 3.12 -5.15 -13.38
C SER A 213 2.53 -6.44 -12.81
N LEU A 214 2.35 -6.50 -11.48
CA LEU A 214 1.61 -7.60 -10.84
C LEU A 214 0.15 -7.67 -11.32
N ASN A 215 -0.46 -6.53 -11.66
CA ASN A 215 -1.82 -6.51 -12.18
C ASN A 215 -1.93 -7.15 -13.57
N ASP A 216 -0.86 -7.09 -14.37
CA ASP A 216 -0.83 -7.73 -15.69
C ASP A 216 -0.83 -9.27 -15.58
N ILE A 217 -0.32 -9.83 -14.47
CA ILE A 217 -0.44 -11.27 -14.19
C ILE A 217 -1.92 -11.66 -14.04
N ASN A 218 -2.70 -10.84 -13.32
CA ASN A 218 -4.12 -11.10 -13.14
C ASN A 218 -4.85 -11.07 -14.50
N ALA A 219 -4.62 -10.02 -15.29
CA ALA A 219 -5.22 -9.89 -16.63
C ALA A 219 -4.84 -11.07 -17.53
N TYR A 220 -3.56 -11.49 -17.52
CA TYR A 220 -3.11 -12.65 -18.26
C TYR A 220 -3.85 -13.93 -17.85
N LEU A 221 -4.00 -14.21 -16.55
CA LEU A 221 -4.64 -15.44 -16.06
C LEU A 221 -6.16 -15.51 -16.28
N MET A 222 -6.82 -14.36 -16.47
CA MET A 222 -8.23 -14.31 -16.87
C MET A 222 -8.42 -14.90 -18.28
N GLU A 223 -7.44 -14.70 -19.17
CA GLU A 223 -7.48 -15.13 -20.58
C GLU A 223 -6.70 -16.43 -20.85
N HIS A 224 -5.73 -16.78 -20.00
CA HIS A 224 -4.78 -17.88 -20.20
C HIS A 224 -4.74 -18.83 -19.01
N GLU A 225 -5.67 -19.78 -18.96
CA GLU A 225 -5.74 -20.80 -17.90
C GLU A 225 -4.48 -21.67 -17.81
N GLU A 226 -3.86 -21.95 -18.97
CA GLU A 226 -2.65 -22.76 -19.08
C GLU A 226 -1.44 -22.18 -18.32
N GLY A 227 -1.47 -20.88 -18.02
CA GLY A 227 -0.42 -20.21 -17.25
C GLY A 227 -0.52 -20.39 -15.74
N ASP A 228 -1.65 -20.87 -15.22
CA ASP A 228 -1.94 -20.91 -13.78
C ASP A 228 -0.91 -21.74 -13.01
N ALA A 229 -0.65 -22.96 -13.45
CA ALA A 229 0.31 -23.85 -12.79
C ALA A 229 1.72 -23.25 -12.72
N HIS A 230 2.19 -22.61 -13.80
CA HIS A 230 3.49 -21.95 -13.85
C HIS A 230 3.58 -20.77 -12.89
N LEU A 231 2.52 -19.94 -12.85
CA LEU A 231 2.48 -18.75 -11.98
C LEU A 231 2.27 -19.11 -10.50
N VAL A 232 1.57 -20.20 -10.20
CA VAL A 232 1.52 -20.79 -8.85
C VAL A 232 2.91 -21.26 -8.41
N GLN A 233 3.63 -21.96 -9.28
CA GLN A 233 5.01 -22.37 -8.97
C GLN A 233 5.91 -21.14 -8.78
N ALA A 234 5.74 -20.09 -9.59
CA ALA A 234 6.49 -18.85 -9.45
C ALA A 234 6.20 -18.12 -8.11
N LEU A 235 4.95 -18.13 -7.63
CA LEU A 235 4.60 -17.60 -6.31
C LEU A 235 5.35 -18.33 -5.18
N GLN A 236 5.46 -19.65 -5.29
CA GLN A 236 6.14 -20.48 -4.30
C GLN A 236 7.66 -20.26 -4.32
N THR A 237 8.28 -20.33 -5.50
CA THR A 237 9.75 -20.23 -5.64
C THR A 237 10.28 -18.82 -5.38
N SER A 238 9.48 -17.79 -5.64
CA SER A 238 9.80 -16.41 -5.27
C SER A 238 9.67 -16.14 -3.76
N ARG A 239 9.09 -17.07 -2.99
CA ARG A 239 8.69 -16.90 -1.58
C ARG A 239 7.66 -15.79 -1.36
N TYR A 240 7.03 -15.25 -2.40
CA TYR A 240 6.12 -14.10 -2.32
C TYR A 240 5.01 -14.29 -1.26
N LEU A 241 4.43 -15.48 -1.20
CA LEU A 241 3.35 -15.81 -0.26
C LEU A 241 3.82 -15.92 1.21
N GLY A 242 5.12 -16.07 1.46
CA GLY A 242 5.69 -16.30 2.80
C GLY A 242 6.43 -15.10 3.40
N LEU A 243 6.50 -13.97 2.69
CA LEU A 243 7.27 -12.79 3.14
C LEU A 243 6.73 -12.17 4.44
N TRP A 244 5.45 -12.37 4.73
CA TRP A 244 4.83 -11.86 5.93
C TRP A 244 5.41 -12.48 7.20
N HIS A 245 5.98 -13.69 7.14
CA HIS A 245 6.52 -14.39 8.32
C HIS A 245 7.63 -13.58 9.00
N GLU A 246 8.61 -13.13 8.22
CA GLU A 246 9.76 -12.37 8.73
C GLU A 246 9.31 -11.01 9.32
N GLU A 247 8.31 -10.37 8.70
CA GLU A 247 7.71 -9.14 9.21
C GLU A 247 6.96 -9.39 10.53
N PHE A 248 6.20 -10.47 10.61
CA PHE A 248 5.44 -10.85 11.80
C PHE A 248 6.36 -11.16 12.98
N GLU A 249 7.42 -11.95 12.78
CA GLU A 249 8.35 -12.32 13.84
C GLU A 249 9.04 -11.09 14.43
N ARG A 250 9.57 -10.22 13.57
CA ARG A 250 10.28 -9.00 13.99
C ARG A 250 9.37 -8.02 14.72
N ASN A 251 8.13 -7.88 14.26
CA ASN A 251 7.17 -6.90 14.77
C ASN A 251 6.04 -7.55 15.60
N SER A 252 6.30 -8.71 16.18
CA SER A 252 5.30 -9.51 16.93
C SER A 252 4.61 -8.73 18.06
N TRP A 253 5.31 -7.76 18.66
CA TRP A 253 4.77 -6.88 19.70
C TRP A 253 3.56 -6.04 19.24
N GLN A 254 3.40 -5.81 17.94
CA GLN A 254 2.35 -4.98 17.37
C GLN A 254 0.98 -5.67 17.29
N TYR A 255 0.93 -6.99 17.48
CA TYR A 255 -0.27 -7.80 17.19
C TYR A 255 -1.10 -8.18 18.42
N HIS A 256 -0.64 -7.81 19.63
CA HIS A 256 -1.36 -8.07 20.88
C HIS A 256 -1.00 -7.04 21.94
N VAL A 257 -1.99 -6.46 22.63
CA VAL A 257 -1.76 -5.36 23.58
C VAL A 257 -0.79 -5.72 24.70
N ALA A 258 -0.84 -6.96 25.22
CA ALA A 258 0.09 -7.40 26.26
C ALA A 258 1.55 -7.47 25.77
N LEU A 259 1.78 -7.84 24.51
CA LEU A 259 3.13 -7.84 23.92
C LEU A 259 3.62 -6.40 23.68
N MET A 260 2.72 -5.51 23.25
CA MET A 260 3.01 -4.09 23.07
C MET A 260 3.37 -3.41 24.41
N GLU A 261 2.64 -3.72 25.48
CA GLU A 261 2.91 -3.25 26.83
C GLU A 261 4.27 -3.74 27.35
N GLY A 262 4.61 -5.02 27.11
CA GLY A 262 5.88 -5.62 27.50
C GLY A 262 7.09 -5.31 26.59
N HIS A 263 6.90 -4.60 25.47
CA HIS A 263 7.97 -4.31 24.53
C HIS A 263 8.87 -3.17 25.02
N ASN A 264 10.18 -3.31 24.81
CA ASN A 264 11.23 -2.40 25.30
C ASN A 264 11.29 -1.05 24.57
N ALA A 265 10.49 -0.83 23.52
CA ALA A 265 10.38 0.49 22.89
C ALA A 265 9.83 1.53 23.88
N SER A 266 10.24 2.78 23.73
CA SER A 266 9.73 3.88 24.55
C SER A 266 8.21 4.04 24.42
N GLU A 267 7.56 4.56 25.45
CA GLU A 267 6.11 4.85 25.39
C GLU A 267 5.79 5.84 24.27
N GLU A 268 6.66 6.80 23.99
CA GLU A 268 6.50 7.74 22.88
C GLU A 268 6.54 7.04 21.51
N HIS A 269 7.46 6.10 21.30
CA HIS A 269 7.50 5.31 20.06
C HIS A 269 6.21 4.48 19.92
N LYS A 270 5.81 3.76 20.97
CA LYS A 270 4.58 2.96 20.95
C LYS A 270 3.35 3.82 20.69
N ARG A 271 3.26 4.99 21.32
CA ARG A 271 2.20 5.97 21.08
C ARG A 271 2.16 6.43 19.62
N LYS A 272 3.29 6.89 19.09
CA LYS A 272 3.42 7.35 17.72
C LYS A 272 2.96 6.26 16.73
N TYR A 273 3.46 5.04 16.90
CA TYR A 273 3.04 3.89 16.10
C TYR A 273 1.52 3.67 16.12
N CYS A 274 0.90 3.72 17.31
CA CYS A 274 -0.54 3.51 17.43
C CYS A 274 -1.36 4.62 16.78
N GLU A 275 -1.00 5.88 17.03
CA GLU A 275 -1.68 7.05 16.46
C GLU A 275 -1.56 7.06 14.92
N GLU A 276 -0.39 6.75 14.38
CA GLU A 276 -0.14 6.66 12.94
C GLU A 276 -0.94 5.51 12.29
N LEU A 277 -0.94 4.33 12.89
CA LEU A 277 -1.71 3.19 12.37
C LEU A 277 -3.21 3.50 12.29
N LEU A 278 -3.76 4.18 13.31
CA LEU A 278 -5.17 4.58 13.32
C LEU A 278 -5.46 5.75 12.38
N ALA A 279 -4.50 6.65 12.14
CA ALA A 279 -4.62 7.72 11.15
C ALA A 279 -4.66 7.14 9.73
N ASP A 280 -3.77 6.18 9.41
CA ASP A 280 -3.75 5.49 8.12
C ASP A 280 -5.06 4.76 7.84
N GLN A 281 -5.67 4.16 8.88
CA GLN A 281 -6.98 3.51 8.77
C GLN A 281 -8.12 4.48 8.40
N LYS A 282 -7.99 5.77 8.74
CA LYS A 282 -9.00 6.80 8.42
C LYS A 282 -8.87 7.35 6.99
N LEU A 283 -7.70 7.21 6.36
CA LEU A 283 -7.44 7.77 5.02
C LEU A 283 -8.16 7.01 3.90
N GLY A 284 -8.55 5.77 4.13
CA GLY A 284 -9.31 4.97 3.16
C GLY A 284 -9.36 3.50 3.55
N GLN A 285 -9.98 2.71 2.69
CA GLN A 285 -10.08 1.26 2.92
C GLN A 285 -8.70 0.61 2.97
N ASN A 286 -8.55 -0.33 3.89
CA ASN A 286 -7.31 -1.07 4.07
C ASN A 286 -6.97 -1.84 2.78
N ARG A 287 -5.72 -1.70 2.31
CA ARG A 287 -5.27 -2.31 1.04
C ARG A 287 -5.39 -3.83 1.01
N PHE A 288 -5.26 -4.51 2.16
CA PHE A 288 -5.37 -5.96 2.23
C PHE A 288 -6.82 -6.41 2.07
N VAL A 289 -7.77 -5.67 2.65
CA VAL A 289 -9.21 -5.86 2.47
C VAL A 289 -9.60 -5.65 1.00
N LEU A 290 -9.15 -4.55 0.41
CA LEU A 290 -9.38 -4.25 -1.02
C LEU A 290 -8.85 -5.35 -1.94
N ASN A 291 -7.61 -5.80 -1.71
CA ASN A 291 -7.03 -6.86 -2.52
C ASN A 291 -7.73 -8.20 -2.29
N HIS A 292 -8.13 -8.53 -1.06
CA HIS A 292 -8.92 -9.71 -0.78
C HIS A 292 -10.22 -9.71 -1.58
N GLY A 293 -11.06 -8.67 -1.44
CA GLY A 293 -12.32 -8.55 -2.17
C GLY A 293 -12.13 -8.64 -3.70
N ARG A 294 -11.06 -8.02 -4.22
CA ARG A 294 -10.69 -8.12 -5.64
C ARG A 294 -10.37 -9.57 -6.05
N TYR A 295 -9.55 -10.28 -5.30
CA TYR A 295 -9.20 -11.66 -5.64
C TYR A 295 -10.35 -12.64 -5.42
N VAL A 296 -11.25 -12.39 -4.46
CA VAL A 296 -12.51 -13.13 -4.31
C VAL A 296 -13.37 -12.98 -5.57
N GLY A 297 -13.52 -11.75 -6.08
CA GLY A 297 -14.23 -11.49 -7.33
C GLY A 297 -13.57 -12.18 -8.53
N LEU A 298 -12.26 -11.98 -8.72
CA LEU A 298 -11.51 -12.60 -9.81
C LEU A 298 -11.60 -14.13 -9.79
N ASN A 299 -11.47 -14.76 -8.62
CA ASN A 299 -11.55 -16.22 -8.52
C ASN A 299 -12.96 -16.76 -8.71
N ALA A 300 -14.00 -15.95 -8.43
CA ALA A 300 -15.38 -16.32 -8.70
C ALA A 300 -15.69 -16.33 -10.20
N GLU A 301 -15.19 -15.34 -10.95
CA GLU A 301 -15.39 -15.19 -12.39
C GLU A 301 -14.45 -16.09 -13.21
N HIS A 302 -13.19 -16.20 -12.78
CA HIS A 302 -12.14 -16.96 -13.42
C HIS A 302 -11.46 -17.86 -12.38
N PRO A 303 -12.00 -19.05 -12.07
CA PRO A 303 -11.42 -19.92 -11.05
C PRO A 303 -9.98 -20.32 -11.42
N ARG A 304 -9.03 -19.92 -10.57
CA ARG A 304 -7.58 -20.21 -10.74
C ARG A 304 -6.96 -20.52 -9.39
N LYS A 305 -6.03 -21.47 -9.35
CA LYS A 305 -5.30 -21.76 -8.11
C LYS A 305 -4.46 -20.54 -7.70
N TYR A 306 -3.93 -19.78 -8.64
CA TYR A 306 -3.23 -18.52 -8.36
C TYR A 306 -4.12 -17.53 -7.60
N PHE A 307 -5.37 -17.31 -8.06
CA PHE A 307 -6.27 -16.37 -7.39
C PHE A 307 -6.71 -16.88 -6.02
N ALA A 308 -6.96 -18.19 -5.87
CA ALA A 308 -7.25 -18.80 -4.57
C ALA A 308 -6.11 -18.55 -3.55
N LEU A 309 -4.85 -18.75 -3.94
CA LEU A 309 -3.70 -18.47 -3.08
C LEU A 309 -3.56 -16.99 -2.72
N GLN A 310 -3.94 -16.07 -3.63
CA GLN A 310 -3.98 -14.65 -3.32
C GLN A 310 -5.11 -14.29 -2.35
N VAL A 311 -6.29 -14.92 -2.47
CA VAL A 311 -7.37 -14.79 -1.48
C VAL A 311 -6.87 -15.20 -0.10
N GLU A 312 -6.26 -16.38 0.03
CA GLU A 312 -5.69 -16.86 1.30
C GLU A 312 -4.63 -15.90 1.88
N LEU A 313 -3.72 -15.39 1.04
CA LEU A 313 -2.72 -14.43 1.47
C LEU A 313 -3.35 -13.13 1.99
N TYR A 314 -4.29 -12.55 1.25
CA TYR A 314 -4.88 -11.27 1.63
C TYR A 314 -5.87 -11.37 2.79
N ASP A 315 -6.54 -12.51 2.97
CA ASP A 315 -7.32 -12.81 4.18
C ASP A 315 -6.41 -12.80 5.41
N LEU A 316 -5.29 -13.53 5.34
CA LEU A 316 -4.31 -13.54 6.41
C LEU A 316 -3.75 -12.15 6.72
N LEU A 317 -3.32 -11.40 5.69
CA LEU A 317 -2.79 -10.04 5.87
C LEU A 317 -3.83 -9.07 6.43
N ALA A 318 -5.10 -9.19 6.03
CA ALA A 318 -6.20 -8.42 6.59
C ALA A 318 -6.40 -8.77 8.08
N SER A 319 -6.35 -10.06 8.44
CA SER A 319 -6.47 -10.50 9.84
C SER A 319 -5.35 -9.94 10.73
N PHE A 320 -4.12 -9.90 10.21
CA PHE A 320 -2.97 -9.29 10.87
C PHE A 320 -3.13 -7.80 11.05
N HIS A 321 -3.62 -7.10 10.03
CA HIS A 321 -3.93 -5.68 10.16
C HIS A 321 -5.00 -5.42 11.20
N ALA A 322 -6.11 -6.17 11.20
CA ALA A 322 -7.18 -6.05 12.18
C ALA A 322 -6.67 -6.26 13.62
N ARG A 323 -5.78 -7.24 13.83
CA ARG A 323 -5.11 -7.48 15.12
C ARG A 323 -4.24 -6.29 15.56
N ARG A 324 -3.49 -5.68 14.64
CA ARG A 324 -2.67 -4.50 14.93
C ARG A 324 -3.55 -3.30 15.30
N ILE A 325 -4.66 -3.08 14.59
CA ILE A 325 -5.63 -2.04 14.91
C ILE A 325 -6.21 -2.26 16.30
N LYS A 326 -6.65 -3.49 16.63
CA LYS A 326 -7.18 -3.83 17.95
C LYS A 326 -6.14 -3.57 19.04
N ALA A 327 -4.91 -4.05 18.87
CA ALA A 327 -3.84 -3.86 19.85
C ALA A 327 -3.52 -2.38 20.07
N ALA A 328 -3.38 -1.59 19.00
CA ALA A 328 -3.10 -0.16 19.06
C ALA A 328 -4.23 0.63 19.73
N THR A 329 -5.48 0.34 19.36
CA THR A 329 -6.68 0.97 19.94
C THR A 329 -6.74 0.70 21.44
N THR A 330 -6.67 -0.56 21.86
CA THR A 330 -6.70 -0.93 23.29
C THR A 330 -5.52 -0.34 24.06
N TRP A 331 -4.34 -0.27 23.44
CA TRP A 331 -3.16 0.34 24.07
C TRP A 331 -3.37 1.82 24.38
N LEU A 332 -3.93 2.58 23.42
CA LEU A 332 -4.25 4.00 23.57
C LEU A 332 -5.38 4.24 24.58
N GLU A 333 -6.44 3.44 24.53
CA GLU A 333 -7.59 3.52 25.47
C GLU A 333 -7.14 3.32 26.92
N ARG A 334 -6.32 2.30 27.19
CA ARG A 334 -5.79 2.03 28.54
C ARG A 334 -4.93 3.15 29.11
N ARG A 335 -4.45 4.06 28.26
CA ARG A 335 -3.64 5.22 28.63
C ARG A 335 -4.43 6.52 28.65
N GLY A 336 -5.74 6.46 28.41
CA GLY A 336 -6.60 7.64 28.32
C GLY A 336 -6.26 8.55 27.13
N LEU A 337 -5.62 8.00 26.10
CA LEU A 337 -5.22 8.74 24.89
C LEU A 337 -6.25 8.62 23.76
N LEU A 338 -7.22 7.72 23.91
CA LEU A 338 -8.31 7.50 22.97
C LEU A 338 -9.56 7.15 23.77
N GLU A 339 -10.66 7.85 23.49
CA GLU A 339 -11.96 7.52 24.08
C GLU A 339 -12.47 6.21 23.47
N PRO A 340 -12.92 5.24 24.31
CA PRO A 340 -13.49 4.00 23.80
C PRO A 340 -14.70 4.28 22.91
N VAL A 341 -14.63 3.81 21.66
CA VAL A 341 -15.76 3.88 20.74
C VAL A 341 -16.49 2.54 20.78
N PRO A 342 -17.79 2.50 21.12
CA PRO A 342 -18.56 1.27 21.10
C PRO A 342 -18.50 0.64 19.71
N LEU A 343 -18.26 -0.68 19.65
CA LEU A 343 -18.33 -1.42 18.40
C LEU A 343 -19.76 -1.32 17.85
N LYS A 344 -19.93 -0.62 16.72
CA LYS A 344 -21.22 -0.55 16.02
C LYS A 344 -21.30 -1.68 15.02
N LEU A 345 -21.99 -2.76 15.38
CA LEU A 345 -22.36 -3.81 14.43
C LEU A 345 -23.38 -3.26 13.42
N LEU A 346 -23.22 -3.67 12.16
CA LEU A 346 -24.10 -3.25 11.07
C LEU A 346 -25.34 -4.15 11.05
N CYS A 347 -26.51 -3.57 10.82
CA CYS A 347 -27.74 -4.37 10.72
C CYS A 347 -27.74 -5.14 9.38
N PRO A 348 -27.95 -6.47 9.37
CA PRO A 348 -28.04 -7.24 8.14
C PRO A 348 -29.00 -6.61 7.12
N HIS A 349 -28.57 -6.59 5.86
CA HIS A 349 -29.29 -6.01 4.72
C HIS A 349 -29.52 -4.48 4.77
N SER A 350 -28.91 -3.76 5.72
CA SER A 350 -28.83 -2.30 5.63
C SER A 350 -27.89 -1.86 4.50
N SER A 351 -28.01 -0.60 4.05
CA SER A 351 -27.11 -0.03 3.04
C SER A 351 -25.64 -0.09 3.46
N GLU A 352 -25.34 0.19 4.72
CA GLU A 352 -23.98 0.13 5.27
C GLU A 352 -23.47 -1.31 5.35
N TRP A 353 -24.35 -2.26 5.68
CA TRP A 353 -24.00 -3.68 5.71
C TRP A 353 -23.64 -4.20 4.32
N PHE A 354 -24.44 -3.87 3.29
CA PHE A 354 -24.12 -4.23 1.91
C PHE A 354 -22.84 -3.56 1.40
N ALA A 355 -22.62 -2.28 1.74
CA ALA A 355 -21.38 -1.60 1.40
C ALA A 355 -20.17 -2.33 2.02
N SER A 356 -20.24 -2.64 3.32
CA SER A 356 -19.18 -3.37 4.02
C SER A 356 -18.96 -4.78 3.47
N LEU A 357 -20.04 -5.50 3.12
CA LEU A 357 -19.94 -6.84 2.56
C LEU A 357 -19.35 -6.80 1.15
N ARG A 358 -19.69 -5.80 0.33
CA ARG A 358 -19.18 -5.66 -1.03
C ARG A 358 -17.67 -5.43 -1.06
N ASP A 359 -17.15 -4.70 -0.09
CA ASP A 359 -15.70 -4.48 0.06
C ASP A 359 -14.95 -5.79 0.38
N TRP A 360 -15.55 -6.66 1.20
CA TRP A 360 -14.91 -7.88 1.68
C TRP A 360 -15.16 -9.11 0.79
N ASN A 361 -16.43 -9.34 0.44
CA ASN A 361 -16.93 -10.48 -0.31
C ASN A 361 -17.99 -10.00 -1.33
N PRO A 362 -17.57 -9.40 -2.46
CA PRO A 362 -18.47 -8.84 -3.46
C PRO A 362 -19.41 -9.88 -4.07
N LYS A 363 -18.97 -11.14 -4.16
CA LYS A 363 -19.81 -12.26 -4.61
C LYS A 363 -20.99 -12.48 -3.68
N GLN A 364 -20.73 -12.60 -2.37
CA GLN A 364 -21.79 -12.80 -1.39
C GLN A 364 -22.73 -11.59 -1.35
N ALA A 365 -22.20 -10.36 -1.41
CA ALA A 365 -23.02 -9.16 -1.51
C ALA A 365 -24.01 -9.23 -2.69
N ALA A 366 -23.51 -9.54 -3.90
CA ALA A 366 -24.36 -9.65 -5.09
C ALA A 366 -25.41 -10.77 -4.98
N MET A 367 -25.04 -11.93 -4.42
CA MET A 367 -25.97 -13.04 -4.21
C MET A 367 -27.09 -12.67 -3.22
N THR A 368 -26.73 -12.05 -2.10
CA THR A 368 -27.67 -11.61 -1.07
C THR A 368 -28.57 -10.49 -1.58
N GLU A 369 -28.05 -9.54 -2.37
CA GLU A 369 -28.87 -8.50 -3.02
C GLU A 369 -29.89 -9.10 -4.00
N ALA A 370 -29.47 -10.07 -4.81
CA ALA A 370 -30.38 -10.77 -5.71
C ALA A 370 -31.47 -11.54 -4.94
N ALA A 371 -31.11 -12.19 -3.84
CA ALA A 371 -32.04 -12.88 -2.95
C ALA A 371 -33.09 -11.93 -2.35
N VAL A 372 -32.65 -10.82 -1.74
CA VAL A 372 -33.53 -9.78 -1.17
C VAL A 372 -34.45 -9.19 -2.24
N THR A 373 -33.92 -8.93 -3.44
CA THR A 373 -34.70 -8.40 -4.56
C THR A 373 -35.75 -9.39 -5.03
N ALA A 374 -35.40 -10.67 -5.18
CA ALA A 374 -36.32 -11.72 -5.60
C ALA A 374 -37.43 -11.98 -4.58
N ALA A 375 -37.11 -11.89 -3.29
CA ALA A 375 -38.08 -12.03 -2.20
C ALA A 375 -38.99 -10.79 -2.04
N GLY A 376 -38.57 -9.63 -2.54
CA GLY A 376 -39.28 -8.36 -2.37
C GLY A 376 -39.26 -7.84 -0.92
N THR A 377 -38.41 -8.40 -0.06
CA THR A 377 -38.26 -8.01 1.35
C THR A 377 -36.84 -8.25 1.82
N SER A 378 -36.37 -7.43 2.77
CA SER A 378 -35.09 -7.64 3.47
C SER A 378 -35.17 -8.73 4.53
N ASP A 379 -36.36 -9.18 4.92
CA ASP A 379 -36.58 -10.13 6.03
C ASP A 379 -36.45 -11.60 5.59
N VAL A 380 -35.38 -11.89 4.85
CA VAL A 380 -35.03 -13.22 4.34
C VAL A 380 -33.60 -13.61 4.71
N CYS A 381 -33.29 -14.90 4.61
CA CYS A 381 -31.96 -15.43 4.83
C CYS A 381 -30.97 -14.85 3.80
N SER A 382 -29.80 -14.40 4.26
CA SER A 382 -28.72 -13.87 3.40
C SER A 382 -28.12 -14.93 2.46
N ILE A 383 -28.36 -16.22 2.72
CA ILE A 383 -27.78 -17.35 1.98
C ILE A 383 -28.78 -17.96 1.00
N CYS A 384 -29.98 -18.34 1.46
CA CYS A 384 -30.96 -19.07 0.66
C CYS A 384 -32.23 -18.27 0.29
N ALA A 385 -32.37 -17.03 0.78
CA ALA A 385 -33.56 -16.20 0.63
C ALA A 385 -34.84 -16.71 1.33
N ASP A 386 -34.77 -17.73 2.19
CA ASP A 386 -35.94 -18.23 2.93
C ASP A 386 -36.36 -17.32 4.09
N ALA A 387 -37.62 -17.47 4.51
CA ALA A 387 -38.20 -16.86 5.69
C ALA A 387 -38.93 -17.93 6.55
N PRO A 388 -39.01 -17.77 7.89
CA PRO A 388 -38.48 -16.64 8.67
C PRO A 388 -36.95 -16.70 8.81
N ALA A 389 -36.32 -15.53 8.89
CA ALA A 389 -34.91 -15.38 9.18
C ALA A 389 -34.69 -14.40 10.33
N ARG A 390 -33.58 -14.56 11.05
CA ARG A 390 -33.20 -13.73 12.21
C ARG A 390 -31.78 -13.22 12.05
N ASP A 391 -31.47 -12.16 12.78
CA ASP A 391 -30.14 -11.56 12.76
C ASP A 391 -29.24 -12.21 13.79
N TYR A 392 -28.00 -12.42 13.39
CA TYR A 392 -26.95 -13.01 14.20
C TYR A 392 -25.66 -12.19 14.07
N ALA A 393 -24.88 -12.14 15.14
CA ALA A 393 -23.53 -11.62 15.17
C ALA A 393 -22.53 -12.78 15.21
N PHE A 394 -21.40 -12.63 14.50
CA PHE A 394 -20.30 -13.58 14.60
C PHE A 394 -19.59 -13.42 15.94
N VAL A 395 -19.45 -14.51 16.70
CA VAL A 395 -18.65 -14.53 17.93
C VAL A 395 -17.19 -14.18 17.63
N SER A 396 -16.69 -14.66 16.48
CA SER A 396 -15.40 -14.29 15.91
C SER A 396 -15.64 -13.63 14.56
N PRO A 397 -15.77 -12.29 14.50
CA PRO A 397 -16.06 -11.62 13.25
C PRO A 397 -14.91 -11.77 12.24
N PRO A 398 -15.21 -11.70 10.93
CA PRO A 398 -14.18 -11.73 9.89
C PRO A 398 -13.21 -10.55 10.06
N ALA A 399 -12.03 -10.66 9.45
CA ALA A 399 -11.00 -9.61 9.51
C ALA A 399 -11.49 -8.25 8.98
N ALA A 400 -12.42 -8.28 8.03
CA ALA A 400 -13.18 -7.13 7.53
C ALA A 400 -14.55 -7.60 7.00
N GLY A 401 -15.37 -6.64 6.59
CA GLY A 401 -16.78 -6.89 6.25
C GLY A 401 -17.69 -6.80 7.49
N PRO A 402 -19.00 -7.07 7.31
CA PRO A 402 -19.94 -6.98 8.42
C PRO A 402 -19.73 -8.13 9.41
N GLY A 403 -19.77 -7.80 10.70
CA GLY A 403 -19.73 -8.77 11.80
C GLY A 403 -21.08 -9.44 12.10
N THR A 404 -22.06 -9.31 11.19
CA THR A 404 -23.44 -9.78 11.35
C THR A 404 -23.96 -10.42 10.07
N ILE A 405 -24.97 -11.26 10.20
CA ILE A 405 -25.63 -11.95 9.09
C ILE A 405 -27.09 -12.28 9.45
N ARG A 406 -27.98 -12.35 8.45
CA ARG A 406 -29.36 -12.80 8.62
C ARG A 406 -29.52 -14.23 8.12
N LEU A 407 -30.01 -15.15 8.95
CA LEU A 407 -30.11 -16.57 8.59
C LEU A 407 -31.48 -17.15 8.94
N CYS A 408 -31.99 -18.06 8.12
CA CYS A 408 -33.06 -18.99 8.50
C CYS A 408 -32.47 -20.12 9.38
N ASP A 409 -33.34 -20.89 10.03
CA ASP A 409 -32.93 -21.96 10.96
C ASP A 409 -32.00 -22.99 10.27
N ASP A 410 -32.33 -23.43 9.05
CA ASP A 410 -31.49 -24.40 8.30
C ASP A 410 -30.09 -23.85 7.99
N CYS A 411 -30.00 -22.58 7.58
CA CYS A 411 -28.70 -21.96 7.29
C CYS A 411 -27.92 -21.64 8.57
N LEU A 412 -28.60 -21.35 9.68
CA LEU A 412 -27.96 -21.19 10.98
C LEU A 412 -27.30 -22.49 11.44
N ASP A 413 -28.01 -23.61 11.34
CA ASP A 413 -27.49 -24.92 11.72
C ASP A 413 -26.24 -25.27 10.90
N ILE A 414 -26.22 -24.97 9.60
CA ILE A 414 -25.05 -25.19 8.75
C ILE A 414 -23.90 -24.23 9.10
N GLN A 415 -24.18 -22.93 9.22
CA GLN A 415 -23.15 -21.92 9.44
C GLN A 415 -22.50 -22.01 10.83
N SER A 416 -23.28 -22.38 11.85
CA SER A 416 -22.82 -22.47 13.24
C SER A 416 -21.78 -23.55 13.49
N ILE A 417 -21.64 -24.53 12.59
CA ILE A 417 -20.62 -25.58 12.65
C ILE A 417 -19.22 -24.98 12.53
N ASP A 418 -19.03 -24.11 11.54
CA ASP A 418 -17.71 -23.53 11.24
C ASP A 418 -17.55 -22.13 11.85
N ASN A 419 -18.65 -21.40 12.04
CA ASN A 419 -18.67 -20.02 12.48
C ASN A 419 -19.67 -19.84 13.64
N PRO A 420 -19.22 -19.84 14.90
CA PRO A 420 -20.11 -19.61 16.04
C PRO A 420 -20.82 -18.25 15.94
N LEU A 421 -22.14 -18.27 16.14
CA LEU A 421 -23.05 -17.14 16.00
C LEU A 421 -23.86 -16.91 17.28
N GLU A 422 -24.16 -15.66 17.59
CA GLU A 422 -25.05 -15.26 18.70
C GLU A 422 -26.19 -14.37 18.18
N PRO A 423 -27.38 -14.35 18.81
CA PRO A 423 -28.47 -13.46 18.39
C PRO A 423 -28.05 -11.98 18.43
N PHE A 424 -28.38 -11.23 17.38
CA PHE A 424 -28.10 -9.79 17.24
C PHE A 424 -29.32 -8.92 17.54
#